data_AF-A0A949Y0A1-F1
#
_entry.id   AF-A0A949Y0A1-F1
#
_cell.length_a   1.000
_cell.length_b   1.000
_cell.length_c   1.000
_cell.angle_alpha   90.00
_cell.angle_beta   90.00
_cell.angle_gamma   90.00
#
_symmetry.space_group_name_H-M   'P 1'
#
loop_
_entity.id
_entity.type
_entity.pdbx_description
1 polymer ?
#
loop_
_entity_poly.entity_id
_entity_poly.type
_entity_poly.pdbx_seq_one_letter_code
_entity_poly.pdbx_strand_id
1 'polypeptide(L)'
;MTMTCLQAKDCDTSSALNLYLREIREDCLLSAADEHALAEAIARGDRDARARMIQANLRLVVKIARDYVGRGLVLDDLIGEGNLGL
;
A
#
# COMPACT_ATOMS: atom_id res chain seq x y z
N MET A 1 16.90 39.70 -13.23
CA MET A 1 17.90 38.62 -13.09
C MET A 1 17.32 37.60 -12.13
N THR A 2 16.66 36.59 -12.68
CA THR A 2 15.86 35.57 -11.97
C THR A 2 16.79 34.54 -11.32
N MET A 3 16.85 34.53 -9.99
CA MET A 3 17.44 33.53 -9.10
C MET A 3 16.72 33.76 -7.76
N THR A 4 15.99 32.84 -7.14
CA THR A 4 16.22 31.40 -7.01
C THR A 4 14.89 30.68 -6.82
N CYS A 5 14.76 29.57 -7.55
CA CYS A 5 13.66 28.63 -7.55
C CYS A 5 13.53 27.88 -6.22
N LEU A 6 12.30 27.43 -5.95
CA LEU A 6 11.81 26.54 -4.91
C LEU A 6 12.84 25.58 -4.31
N GLN A 7 13.09 25.67 -3.00
CA GLN A 7 13.45 24.50 -2.18
C GLN A 7 12.89 24.66 -0.76
N ALA A 8 11.64 24.24 -0.58
CA ALA A 8 11.06 23.96 0.73
C ALA A 8 9.91 22.95 0.62
N LYS A 9 10.08 21.87 -0.16
CA LYS A 9 8.99 20.89 -0.37
C LYS A 9 9.41 19.42 -0.50
N ASP A 10 10.57 19.04 0.03
CA ASP A 10 11.05 17.65 -0.04
C ASP A 10 11.16 16.95 1.34
N CYS A 11 10.66 17.55 2.42
CA CYS A 11 10.93 17.05 3.78
C CYS A 11 9.78 16.23 4.44
N ASP A 12 8.56 16.19 3.88
CA ASP A 12 7.43 15.57 4.58
C ASP A 12 6.95 14.25 3.95
N THR A 13 6.89 14.16 2.61
CA THR A 13 6.33 13.01 1.88
C THR A 13 7.15 11.72 2.06
N SER A 14 8.48 11.83 2.03
CA SER A 14 9.34 10.66 2.25
C SER A 14 9.16 10.09 3.66
N SER A 15 8.82 10.91 4.66
CA SER A 15 8.63 10.42 6.03
C SER A 15 7.35 9.59 6.18
N ALA A 16 6.25 10.05 5.58
CA ALA A 16 4.94 9.40 5.64
C ALA A 16 4.92 8.07 4.88
N LEU A 17 5.49 8.02 3.67
CA LEU A 17 5.63 6.76 2.93
C LEU A 17 6.48 5.76 3.70
N ASN A 18 7.60 6.20 4.29
CA ASN A 18 8.47 5.31 5.05
C ASN A 18 7.78 4.76 6.31
N LEU A 19 6.91 5.54 6.96
CA LEU A 19 6.08 5.08 8.06
C LEU A 19 5.09 4.00 7.58
N TYR A 20 4.34 4.29 6.52
CA TYR A 20 3.42 3.33 5.90
C TYR A 20 4.13 2.02 5.53
N LEU A 21 5.29 2.09 4.87
CA LEU A 21 6.08 0.92 4.50
C LEU A 21 6.60 0.13 5.70
N ARG A 22 6.75 0.75 6.88
CA ARG A 22 7.10 0.06 8.13
C ARG A 22 5.88 -0.66 8.69
N GLU A 23 4.74 0.01 8.76
CA GLU A 23 3.49 -0.54 9.31
C GLU A 23 3.08 -1.82 8.57
N ILE A 24 3.00 -1.78 7.24
CA ILE A 24 2.57 -2.96 6.44
C ILE A 24 3.56 -4.13 6.50
N ARG A 25 4.80 -3.94 6.97
CA ARG A 25 5.76 -5.04 7.11
C ARG A 25 5.48 -5.89 8.34
N GLU A 26 4.89 -5.31 9.37
CA GLU A 26 4.54 -6.00 10.61
C GLU A 26 3.30 -6.89 10.43
N ASP A 27 2.52 -6.69 9.36
CA ASP A 27 1.39 -7.54 9.04
C ASP A 27 1.84 -8.96 8.68
N CYS A 28 1.29 -9.92 9.42
CA CYS A 28 1.54 -11.35 9.22
C CYS A 28 0.92 -11.82 7.90
N LEU A 29 1.65 -12.67 7.18
CA LEU A 29 1.13 -13.33 5.99
C LEU A 29 0.03 -14.32 6.41
N LEU A 30 -1.03 -14.38 5.62
CA LEU A 30 -2.09 -15.37 5.80
C LEU A 30 -1.61 -16.73 5.28
N SER A 31 -2.03 -17.81 5.97
CA SER A 31 -1.98 -19.13 5.38
C SER A 31 -3.13 -19.31 4.38
N ALA A 32 -3.01 -20.27 3.46
CA ALA A 32 -4.08 -20.58 2.52
C ALA A 32 -5.41 -20.95 3.22
N ALA A 33 -5.33 -21.58 4.40
CA ALA A 33 -6.51 -21.90 5.20
C ALA A 33 -7.16 -20.65 5.79
N ASP A 34 -6.35 -19.70 6.29
CA ASP A 34 -6.85 -18.42 6.82
C ASP A 34 -7.50 -17.58 5.71
N GLU A 35 -6.90 -17.55 4.52
CA GLU A 35 -7.47 -16.85 3.37
C GLU A 35 -8.84 -17.41 3.00
N HIS A 36 -8.99 -18.74 2.97
CA HIS A 36 -10.27 -19.37 2.67
C HIS A 36 -11.34 -19.02 3.71
N ALA A 37 -11.00 -19.12 5.00
CA ALA A 37 -11.91 -18.79 6.10
C ALA A 37 -12.34 -17.31 6.07
N LEU A 38 -11.40 -16.40 5.79
CA LEU A 38 -11.70 -14.98 5.63
C LEU A 38 -12.57 -14.73 4.40
N ALA A 39 -12.29 -15.37 3.26
CA ALA A 39 -13.10 -15.24 2.05
C ALA A 39 -14.56 -15.68 2.27
N GLU A 40 -14.78 -16.78 2.98
CA GLU A 40 -16.13 -17.21 3.35
C GLU A 40 -16.85 -16.21 4.27
N ALA A 41 -16.13 -15.63 5.24
CA ALA A 41 -16.70 -14.61 6.12
C ALA A 41 -17.05 -13.33 5.35
N ILE A 42 -16.19 -12.90 4.44
CA ILE A 42 -16.42 -11.76 3.55
C ILE A 42 -17.65 -11.99 2.68
N ALA A 43 -17.84 -13.20 2.14
CA ALA A 43 -19.02 -13.56 1.36
C ALA A 43 -20.33 -13.45 2.17
N ARG A 44 -20.26 -13.58 3.50
CA ARG A 44 -21.38 -13.36 4.43
C ARG A 44 -21.54 -11.90 4.88
N GLY A 45 -20.70 -10.99 4.39
CA GLY A 45 -20.76 -9.55 4.70
C GLY A 45 -19.90 -9.11 5.89
N ASP A 46 -18.98 -9.96 6.37
CA ASP A 46 -18.08 -9.60 7.47
C ASP A 46 -17.06 -8.54 7.02
N ARG A 47 -17.21 -7.32 7.55
CA ARG A 47 -16.36 -6.18 7.21
C ARG A 47 -14.99 -6.26 7.86
N ASP A 48 -14.89 -6.87 9.04
CA ASP A 48 -13.62 -7.01 9.76
C ASP A 48 -12.76 -8.08 9.08
N ALA A 49 -13.38 -9.17 8.62
CA ALA A 49 -12.71 -10.15 7.77
C ALA A 49 -12.18 -9.51 6.47
N ARG A 50 -12.97 -8.63 5.84
CA ARG A 50 -12.53 -7.88 4.65
C ARG A 50 -11.34 -6.99 4.95
N ALA A 51 -11.39 -6.23 6.05
CA ALA A 51 -10.30 -5.36 6.45
C ALA A 51 -9.03 -6.17 6.70
N ARG A 52 -9.11 -7.28 7.44
CA ARG A 52 -7.98 -8.17 7.71
C ARG A 52 -7.38 -8.77 6.43
N MET A 53 -8.22 -9.22 5.50
CA MET A 53 -7.77 -9.72 4.20
C MET A 53 -6.99 -8.65 3.42
N ILE A 54 -7.49 -7.41 3.39
CA ILE A 54 -6.82 -6.29 2.71
C ILE A 54 -5.47 -6.00 3.36
N GLN A 55 -5.41 -5.83 4.69
CA GLN A 55 -4.17 -5.51 5.40
C GLN A 55 -3.07 -6.55 5.14
N ALA A 56 -3.41 -7.84 5.21
CA ALA A 56 -2.45 -8.91 4.95
C ALA A 56 -1.86 -8.90 3.53
N ASN A 57 -2.54 -8.25 2.57
CA ASN A 57 -2.13 -8.20 1.17
C ASN A 57 -1.50 -6.86 0.75
N LEU A 58 -1.39 -5.86 1.64
CA LEU A 58 -0.79 -4.55 1.28
C LEU A 58 0.68 -4.68 0.85
N ARG A 59 1.43 -5.66 1.40
CA ARG A 59 2.81 -5.96 0.97
C ARG A 59 2.89 -6.41 -0.48
N LEU A 60 1.87 -7.13 -0.97
CA LEU A 60 1.79 -7.55 -2.37
C LEU A 60 1.60 -6.35 -3.29
N VAL A 61 0.75 -5.39 -2.91
CA VAL A 61 0.56 -4.14 -3.65
C VAL A 61 1.89 -3.42 -3.85
N VAL A 62 2.65 -3.22 -2.77
CA VAL A 62 3.96 -2.57 -2.85
C VAL A 62 4.95 -3.35 -3.72
N LYS A 63 4.93 -4.69 -3.65
CA LYS A 63 5.77 -5.53 -4.52
C LYS A 63 5.45 -5.29 -6.00
N ILE A 64 4.18 -5.30 -6.37
CA ILE A 64 3.73 -5.10 -7.75
C ILE A 64 4.03 -3.67 -8.19
N ALA A 65 3.69 -2.66 -7.37
CA ALA A 65 3.90 -1.24 -7.69
C ALA A 65 5.36 -0.90 -8.04
N ARG A 66 6.34 -1.57 -7.40
CA ARG A 66 7.77 -1.40 -7.71
C ARG A 66 8.12 -1.73 -9.16
N ASP A 67 7.44 -2.68 -9.79
CA ASP A 67 7.68 -3.08 -11.19
C ASP A 67 7.15 -2.05 -12.21
N TYR A 68 6.34 -1.09 -11.75
CA TYR A 68 5.76 -0.01 -12.55
C TYR A 68 6.46 1.35 -12.37
N VAL A 69 7.46 1.44 -11.48
CA VAL A 69 8.26 2.65 -11.29
C VAL A 69 9.02 3.00 -12.59
N GLY A 70 9.16 4.30 -12.86
CA GLY A 70 9.85 4.81 -14.06
C GLY A 70 8.95 4.90 -15.30
N ARG A 71 7.65 4.65 -15.16
CA ARG A 71 6.65 4.75 -16.26
C ARG A 71 5.81 6.03 -16.22
N GLY A 72 6.27 7.07 -15.52
CA GLY A 72 5.60 8.37 -15.46
C GLY A 72 4.76 8.62 -14.20
N LEU A 73 4.74 7.70 -13.24
CA LEU A 73 4.15 7.89 -11.91
C LEU A 73 5.20 7.66 -10.82
N VAL A 74 5.06 8.37 -9.69
CA VAL A 74 5.86 8.13 -8.50
C VAL A 74 5.35 6.90 -7.74
N LEU A 75 6.20 6.30 -6.91
CA LEU A 75 5.88 5.07 -6.20
C LEU A 75 4.63 5.21 -5.31
N ASP A 76 4.45 6.36 -4.66
CA ASP A 76 3.35 6.64 -3.75
C ASP A 76 2.00 6.58 -4.48
N ASP A 77 1.93 7.15 -5.69
CA ASP A 77 0.74 7.12 -6.54
C ASP A 77 0.45 5.70 -7.01
N LEU A 78 1.48 4.95 -7.42
CA LEU A 78 1.33 3.55 -7.84
C LEU A 78 0.82 2.65 -6.72
N ILE A 79 1.30 2.88 -5.49
CA ILE A 79 0.80 2.17 -4.30
C ILE A 79 -0.64 2.57 -4.00
N GLY A 80 -0.97 3.87 -4.11
CA GLY A 80 -2.34 4.37 -3.92
C GLY A 80 -3.35 3.72 -4.86
N GLU A 81 -3.05 3.71 -6.16
CA GLU A 81 -3.90 3.06 -7.17
C GLU A 81 -3.99 1.54 -6.96
N GLY A 82 -2.86 0.90 -6.60
CA GLY A 82 -2.85 -0.52 -6.29
C GLY A 82 -3.70 -0.88 -5.06
N ASN A 83 -3.68 -0.04 -4.03
CA ASN A 83 -4.51 -0.23 -2.83
C ASN A 83 -5.99 0.01 -3.11
N LEU A 84 -6.34 0.90 -4.04
CA LEU A 84 -7.72 1.10 -4.50
C LEU A 84 -8.23 -0.09 -5.32
N GLY A 85 -7.35 -0.74 -6.07
CA GLY A 85 -7.67 -1.95 -6.84
C GLY A 85 -7.82 -3.21 -5.99
N LEU A 86 -7.29 -3.21 -4.76
CA LEU A 86 -7.38 -4.30 -3.79
C LEU A 86 -8.71 -4.28 -3.01
#